data_AF-A0A423WRE8-F1
#
_entry.id   AF-A0A423WRE8-F1
#
_cell.length_a   1.000
_cell.length_b   1.000
_cell.length_c   1.000
_cell.angle_alpha   90.00
_cell.angle_beta   90.00
_cell.angle_gamma   90.00
#
_symmetry.space_group_name_H-M   'P 1'
#
loop_
_entity.id
_entity.type
_entity.pdbx_description
1 polymer ?
#
loop_
_entity_poly.entity_id
_entity_poly.type
_entity_poly.pdbx_seq_one_letter_code
_entity_poly.pdbx_strand_id
1 'polypeptide(L)'
;MKIFTILPFSFALLPIVLSSPFELLSKRPIASHEWARSPSPNQPRSNCPALLTTGEFEFPHYITQISASHPDTAYGPQYNSVFTPNDISTIFSFDIPASRADANCTLEFIFPTQEDLATTGYSLSGGGTFVFEGYAPGSCPGPETTFNNQPDSGPFGAFPAVHMEPGHVKLWNAIWVVVTTM
;
A
#
# COMPACT_ATOMS: atom_id res chain seq x y z
N MET A 1 -64.19 11.28 -15.47
CA MET A 1 -63.11 11.06 -14.48
C MET A 1 -62.02 10.25 -15.19
N LYS A 2 -60.87 10.87 -15.48
CA LYS A 2 -59.74 10.21 -16.17
C LYS A 2 -58.78 9.69 -15.10
N ILE A 3 -58.59 8.38 -15.07
CA ILE A 3 -57.69 7.68 -14.16
C ILE A 3 -56.26 7.91 -14.65
N PHE A 4 -55.45 8.56 -13.82
CA PHE A 4 -54.01 8.73 -14.04
C PHE A 4 -53.28 7.54 -13.42
N THR A 5 -52.68 6.70 -14.25
CA THR A 5 -51.81 5.60 -13.81
C THR A 5 -50.40 6.16 -13.60
N ILE A 6 -49.93 6.13 -12.36
CA ILE A 6 -48.57 6.54 -11.99
C ILE A 6 -47.65 5.34 -12.24
N LEU A 7 -46.75 5.45 -13.21
CA LEU A 7 -45.67 4.47 -13.42
C LEU A 7 -44.66 4.58 -12.27
N PRO A 8 -44.21 3.47 -11.67
CA PRO A 8 -43.20 3.51 -10.63
C PRO A 8 -41.88 3.99 -11.23
N PHE A 9 -41.37 5.08 -10.67
CA PHE A 9 -40.07 5.62 -10.97
C PHE A 9 -39.02 4.64 -10.42
N SER A 10 -38.53 3.74 -11.27
CA SER A 10 -37.43 2.84 -10.94
C SER A 10 -36.20 3.68 -10.62
N PHE A 11 -35.91 3.84 -9.33
CA PHE A 11 -34.61 4.31 -8.86
C PHE A 11 -33.56 3.32 -9.36
N ALA A 12 -32.85 3.69 -10.42
CA ALA A 12 -31.63 3.01 -10.79
C ALA A 12 -30.63 3.23 -9.64
N LEU A 13 -30.44 2.21 -8.81
CA LEU A 13 -29.31 2.10 -7.91
C LEU A 13 -28.04 2.16 -8.77
N LEU A 14 -27.42 3.34 -8.84
CA LEU A 14 -26.04 3.46 -9.26
C LEU A 14 -25.22 2.52 -8.37
N PRO A 15 -24.45 1.58 -8.92
CA PRO A 15 -23.54 0.79 -8.11
C PRO A 15 -22.57 1.77 -7.47
N ILE A 16 -22.64 1.91 -6.15
CA ILE A 16 -21.56 2.53 -5.39
C ILE A 16 -20.40 1.55 -5.55
N VAL A 17 -19.47 1.88 -6.44
CA VAL A 17 -18.21 1.16 -6.58
C VAL A 17 -17.43 1.45 -5.30
N LEU A 18 -17.68 0.65 -4.26
CA LEU A 18 -16.79 0.58 -3.11
C LEU A 18 -15.47 0.07 -3.66
N SER A 19 -14.48 0.97 -3.80
CA SER A 19 -13.13 0.56 -4.17
C SER A 19 -12.70 -0.51 -3.18
N SER A 20 -12.38 -1.70 -3.67
CA SER A 20 -11.91 -2.76 -2.79
C SER A 20 -10.68 -2.26 -2.03
N PRO A 21 -10.58 -2.55 -0.72
CA PRO A 21 -9.34 -2.27 -0.02
C PRO A 21 -8.23 -3.06 -0.73
N PHE A 22 -7.07 -2.42 -0.91
CA PHE A 22 -5.84 -3.01 -1.44
C PHE A 22 -5.76 -3.28 -2.98
N GLU A 23 -6.66 -2.71 -3.80
CA GLU A 23 -6.49 -2.67 -5.28
C GLU A 23 -5.32 -1.76 -5.68
N LEU A 24 -4.57 -2.09 -6.75
CA LEU A 24 -3.61 -1.15 -7.36
C LEU A 24 -4.42 0.00 -7.97
N LEU A 25 -4.46 1.12 -7.26
CA LEU A 25 -5.27 2.27 -7.62
C LEU A 25 -4.68 3.03 -8.81
N SER A 26 -3.35 3.02 -8.94
CA SER A 26 -2.64 3.72 -10.01
C SER A 26 -1.17 3.31 -10.10
N LYS A 27 -0.64 3.32 -11.33
CA LYS A 27 0.79 3.36 -11.66
C LYS A 27 1.02 4.65 -12.46
N ARG A 28 1.93 5.51 -12.00
CA ARG A 28 2.30 6.75 -12.71
C ARG A 28 3.81 6.98 -12.71
N PRO A 29 4.39 7.63 -13.73
CA PRO A 29 5.77 8.13 -13.67
C PRO A 29 5.94 9.14 -12.52
N ILE A 30 7.15 9.21 -11.98
CA ILE A 30 7.60 10.28 -11.09
C ILE A 30 8.02 11.43 -12.01
N ALA A 31 7.06 12.21 -12.54
CA ALA A 31 7.47 13.44 -13.21
C ALA A 31 8.04 14.39 -12.16
N SER A 32 9.14 15.08 -12.49
CA SER A 32 9.85 16.04 -11.62
C SER A 32 9.00 17.23 -11.15
N HIS A 33 7.72 17.27 -11.54
CA HIS A 33 6.71 18.20 -11.09
C HIS A 33 5.29 17.57 -11.02
N GLU A 34 5.12 16.28 -10.70
CA GLU A 34 3.77 15.68 -10.49
C GLU A 34 3.27 15.80 -9.04
N TRP A 35 3.28 17.05 -8.58
CA TRP A 35 2.47 17.64 -7.51
C TRP A 35 1.06 18.04 -8.04
N ALA A 36 0.72 17.69 -9.27
CA ALA A 36 -0.55 18.04 -9.89
C ALA A 36 -1.60 16.93 -9.65
N ARG A 37 -2.65 17.31 -8.89
CA ARG A 37 -3.99 16.71 -8.88
C ARG A 37 -4.28 15.98 -10.20
N SER A 38 -4.53 14.66 -10.16
CA SER A 38 -5.07 13.94 -11.31
C SER A 38 -6.37 14.63 -11.75
N PRO A 39 -6.50 15.11 -13.00
CA PRO A 39 -7.71 15.78 -13.47
C PRO A 39 -8.75 14.79 -13.99
N SER A 40 -8.59 13.47 -13.75
CA SER A 40 -9.47 12.45 -14.33
C SER A 40 -10.91 12.59 -13.83
N PRO A 41 -11.90 12.82 -14.72
CA PRO A 41 -13.32 12.92 -14.34
C PRO A 41 -13.91 11.61 -13.78
N ASN A 42 -13.18 10.51 -13.90
CA ASN A 42 -13.59 9.17 -13.47
C ASN A 42 -12.83 8.67 -12.21
N GLN A 43 -12.06 9.52 -11.52
CA GLN A 43 -11.46 9.15 -10.24
C GLN A 43 -12.29 9.67 -9.04
N PRO A 44 -12.75 8.80 -8.12
CA PRO A 44 -13.53 9.19 -6.93
C PRO A 44 -12.78 10.09 -5.91
N ARG A 45 -11.56 10.56 -6.22
CA ARG A 45 -10.62 11.13 -5.25
C ARG A 45 -10.28 12.60 -5.52
N SER A 46 -11.29 13.41 -5.87
CA SER A 46 -11.16 14.88 -5.81
C SER A 46 -10.81 15.41 -4.41
N ASN A 47 -10.95 14.56 -3.38
CA ASN A 47 -10.88 14.94 -1.97
C ASN A 47 -9.72 14.27 -1.20
N CYS A 48 -8.88 13.46 -1.86
CA CYS A 48 -7.70 12.85 -1.23
C CYS A 48 -6.45 13.52 -1.81
N PRO A 49 -5.89 14.54 -1.14
CA PRO A 49 -4.71 15.22 -1.64
C PRO A 49 -3.54 14.23 -1.72
N ALA A 50 -2.81 14.22 -2.83
CA ALA A 50 -1.61 13.40 -3.00
C ALA A 50 -0.48 13.79 -2.03
N LEU A 51 -0.51 15.04 -1.51
CA LEU A 51 0.33 15.50 -0.43
C LEU A 51 -0.50 15.56 0.84
N LEU A 52 -0.20 14.68 1.78
CA LEU A 52 -0.67 14.78 3.14
C LEU A 52 0.04 15.98 3.79
N THR A 53 -0.69 16.87 4.46
CA THR A 53 -0.05 17.98 5.17
C THR A 53 0.84 17.44 6.29
N THR A 54 1.77 18.23 6.81
CA THR A 54 2.63 17.80 7.91
C THR A 54 1.78 17.27 9.07
N GLY A 55 2.06 16.04 9.49
CA GLY A 55 1.30 15.35 10.53
C GLY A 55 0.10 14.56 10.02
N GLU A 56 -0.26 14.63 8.74
CA GLU A 56 -1.29 13.78 8.12
C GLU A 56 -0.73 12.53 7.44
N PHE A 57 0.61 12.41 7.32
CA PHE A 57 1.29 11.19 6.88
C PHE A 57 2.02 10.52 8.04
N GLU A 58 2.10 9.19 7.96
CA GLU A 58 2.94 8.37 8.81
C GLU A 58 4.04 7.74 7.95
N PHE A 59 5.22 7.58 8.53
CA PHE A 59 6.32 6.80 7.95
C PHE A 59 6.50 5.51 8.76
N PRO A 60 7.21 4.50 8.24
CA PRO A 60 7.44 3.28 9.01
C PRO A 60 8.20 3.61 10.30
N HIS A 61 7.62 3.26 11.45
CA HIS A 61 8.25 3.39 12.76
C HIS A 61 8.98 2.12 13.17
N TYR A 62 8.68 1.00 12.53
CA TYR A 62 9.40 -0.25 12.70
C TYR A 62 9.55 -0.96 11.37
N ILE A 63 10.76 -1.47 11.11
CA ILE A 63 11.10 -2.24 9.92
C ILE A 63 11.80 -3.50 10.40
N THR A 64 11.40 -4.66 9.88
CA THR A 64 12.09 -5.94 10.13
C THR A 64 12.09 -6.79 8.87
N GLN A 65 12.96 -7.79 8.83
CA GLN A 65 13.05 -8.75 7.75
C GLN A 65 12.57 -10.12 8.22
N ILE A 66 12.00 -10.89 7.29
CA ILE A 66 11.67 -12.30 7.47
C ILE A 66 12.22 -13.08 6.28
N SER A 67 12.64 -14.32 6.50
CA SER A 67 13.23 -15.19 5.47
C SER A 67 12.52 -16.52 5.47
N ALA A 68 11.97 -16.92 4.32
CA ALA A 68 11.36 -18.24 4.16
C ALA A 68 12.40 -19.36 4.28
N SER A 69 13.65 -19.11 3.87
CA SER A 69 14.76 -20.07 3.99
C SER A 69 15.30 -20.20 5.42
N HIS A 70 15.10 -19.18 6.27
CA HIS A 70 15.50 -19.16 7.69
C HIS A 70 14.30 -18.84 8.59
N PRO A 71 13.30 -19.74 8.67
CA PRO A 71 11.97 -19.34 9.11
C PRO A 71 11.83 -19.06 10.61
N ASP A 72 12.80 -19.51 11.41
CA ASP A 72 12.88 -19.25 12.86
C ASP A 72 13.89 -18.14 13.22
N THR A 73 14.47 -17.48 12.23
CA THR A 73 15.43 -16.38 12.47
C THR A 73 14.69 -15.07 12.68
N ALA A 74 14.96 -14.43 13.82
CA ALA A 74 14.55 -13.08 14.09
C ALA A 74 15.67 -12.10 13.69
N TYR A 75 15.39 -11.25 12.72
CA TYR A 75 16.37 -10.26 12.23
C TYR A 75 16.36 -8.97 13.07
N GLY A 76 15.35 -8.80 13.95
CA GLY A 76 15.19 -7.62 14.78
C GLY A 76 14.92 -6.34 13.98
N PRO A 77 15.02 -5.17 14.65
CA PRO A 77 14.84 -3.89 14.00
C PRO A 77 15.89 -3.66 12.90
N GLN A 78 15.43 -3.23 11.72
CA GLN A 78 16.25 -2.89 10.57
C GLN A 78 16.07 -1.41 10.20
N TYR A 79 17.06 -0.86 9.52
CA TYR A 79 17.01 0.53 9.01
C TYR A 79 16.75 0.59 7.51
N ASN A 80 17.01 -0.51 6.79
CA ASN A 80 16.85 -0.62 5.36
C ASN A 80 16.01 -1.84 5.01
N SER A 81 15.27 -1.73 3.92
CA SER A 81 14.49 -2.83 3.38
C SER A 81 15.32 -3.68 2.41
N VAL A 82 15.17 -4.99 2.52
CA VAL A 82 15.79 -5.98 1.63
C VAL A 82 14.71 -6.92 1.11
N PHE A 83 14.78 -7.22 -0.19
CA PHE A 83 13.85 -8.12 -0.87
C PHE A 83 14.64 -9.08 -1.74
N THR A 84 14.40 -10.37 -1.60
CA THR A 84 14.96 -11.38 -2.50
C THR A 84 13.85 -12.30 -2.99
N PRO A 85 13.89 -12.74 -4.27
CA PRO A 85 12.86 -13.60 -4.82
C PRO A 85 12.62 -14.84 -3.95
N ASN A 86 11.37 -15.03 -3.53
CA ASN A 86 10.90 -16.20 -2.76
C ASN A 86 11.60 -16.45 -1.41
N ASP A 87 12.27 -15.47 -0.82
CA ASP A 87 12.95 -15.68 0.46
C ASP A 87 12.83 -14.50 1.43
N ILE A 88 13.66 -13.46 1.26
CA ILE A 88 13.70 -12.32 2.16
C ILE A 88 12.59 -11.34 1.80
N SER A 89 11.73 -11.06 2.76
CA SER A 89 10.68 -10.03 2.71
C SER A 89 10.90 -9.01 3.82
N THR A 90 10.47 -7.77 3.62
CA THR A 90 10.54 -6.72 4.65
C THR A 90 9.13 -6.35 5.12
N ILE A 91 8.95 -6.33 6.43
CA ILE A 91 7.73 -5.88 7.11
C ILE A 91 7.89 -4.41 7.49
N PHE A 92 6.88 -3.60 7.18
CA PHE A 92 6.81 -2.19 7.59
C PHE A 92 5.64 -1.97 8.55
N SER A 93 5.93 -1.37 9.71
CA SER A 93 4.96 -1.00 10.73
C SER A 93 4.80 0.52 10.77
N PHE A 94 3.56 1.00 10.67
CA PHE A 94 3.21 2.43 10.65
C PHE A 94 2.26 2.73 11.80
N ASP A 95 2.62 3.56 12.78
CA ASP A 95 1.71 3.84 13.90
C ASP A 95 0.57 4.77 13.48
N ILE A 96 -0.51 4.18 12.92
CA ILE A 96 -1.70 4.93 12.57
C ILE A 96 -2.49 5.23 13.85
N PRO A 97 -2.71 6.50 14.22
CA PRO A 97 -3.43 6.83 15.45
C PRO A 97 -4.89 6.35 15.37
N ALA A 98 -5.44 5.90 16.51
CA ALA A 98 -6.81 5.38 16.57
C ALA A 98 -7.88 6.39 16.12
N SER A 99 -7.60 7.69 16.22
CA SER A 99 -8.45 8.76 15.67
C SER A 99 -8.62 8.70 14.14
N ARG A 100 -7.79 7.92 13.45
CA ARG A 100 -7.82 7.68 12.00
C ARG A 100 -8.26 6.26 11.64
N ALA A 101 -8.80 5.47 12.58
CA ALA A 101 -9.23 4.10 12.31
C ALA A 101 -10.30 4.00 11.21
N ASP A 102 -11.13 5.03 11.05
CA ASP A 102 -12.17 5.12 10.00
C ASP A 102 -11.70 5.89 8.75
N ALA A 103 -10.43 6.32 8.69
CA ALA A 103 -9.90 7.03 7.54
C ALA A 103 -9.59 6.06 6.40
N ASN A 104 -9.90 6.46 5.16
CA ASN A 104 -9.44 5.76 3.96
C ASN A 104 -7.98 6.14 3.70
N CYS A 105 -7.05 5.39 4.29
CA CYS A 105 -5.61 5.57 4.08
C CYS A 105 -5.17 4.90 2.77
N THR A 106 -4.44 5.64 1.94
CA THR A 106 -3.74 5.07 0.79
C THR A 106 -2.27 4.88 1.13
N LEU A 107 -1.72 3.70 0.84
CA LEU A 107 -0.28 3.48 0.84
C LEU A 107 0.29 3.82 -0.53
N GLU A 108 1.33 4.64 -0.54
CA GLU A 108 2.09 5.01 -1.72
C GLU A 108 3.50 4.44 -1.62
N PHE A 109 3.88 3.59 -2.58
CA PHE A 109 5.27 3.17 -2.76
C PHE A 109 5.88 4.01 -3.87
N ILE A 110 6.84 4.85 -3.50
CA ILE A 110 7.56 5.73 -4.41
C ILE A 110 8.90 5.05 -4.71
N PHE A 111 9.16 4.74 -5.98
CA PHE A 111 10.44 4.19 -6.41
C PHE A 111 11.18 5.20 -7.27
N PRO A 112 11.90 6.17 -6.67
CA PRO A 112 12.64 7.19 -7.41
C PRO A 112 13.78 6.60 -8.23
N THR A 113 14.29 7.35 -9.21
CA THR A 113 15.55 7.00 -9.86
C THR A 113 16.72 7.27 -8.91
N GLN A 114 17.87 6.64 -9.13
CA GLN A 114 19.05 6.85 -8.29
C GLN A 114 19.52 8.32 -8.27
N GLU A 115 19.34 9.02 -9.40
CA GLU A 115 19.71 10.43 -9.57
C GLU A 115 18.84 11.40 -8.74
N ASP A 116 17.62 10.99 -8.38
CA ASP A 116 16.72 11.77 -7.52
C ASP A 116 17.05 11.62 -6.02
N LEU A 117 17.92 10.67 -5.66
CA LEU A 117 18.25 10.35 -4.27
C LEU A 117 19.48 11.13 -3.79
N ALA A 118 19.31 11.98 -2.76
CA ALA A 118 20.38 12.80 -2.22
C ALA A 118 21.13 12.18 -1.02
N THR A 119 20.40 11.49 -0.14
CA THR A 119 20.94 10.96 1.14
C THR A 119 20.75 9.46 1.31
N THR A 120 20.04 8.83 0.38
CA THR A 120 19.70 7.40 0.39
C THR A 120 20.03 6.77 -0.96
N GLY A 121 19.87 5.46 -1.07
CA GLY A 121 20.15 4.73 -2.30
C GLY A 121 19.55 3.34 -2.27
N TYR A 122 19.46 2.70 -3.43
CA TYR A 122 19.09 1.30 -3.56
C TYR A 122 20.03 0.57 -4.52
N SER A 123 20.03 -0.75 -4.44
CA SER A 123 20.62 -1.62 -5.45
C SER A 123 19.53 -2.57 -5.94
N LEU A 124 19.27 -2.56 -7.25
CA LEU A 124 18.32 -3.46 -7.89
C LEU A 124 19.06 -4.34 -8.89
N SER A 125 18.90 -5.65 -8.77
CA SER A 125 19.46 -6.62 -9.70
C SER A 125 18.44 -7.68 -10.04
N GLY A 126 18.35 -8.04 -11.32
CA GLY A 126 17.36 -8.99 -11.82
C GLY A 126 16.01 -8.33 -12.10
N GLY A 127 15.08 -9.13 -12.64
CA GLY A 127 13.67 -8.78 -12.76
C GLY A 127 12.87 -9.49 -11.66
N GLY A 128 11.66 -9.01 -11.41
CA GLY A 128 10.78 -9.63 -10.43
C GLY A 128 9.44 -8.95 -10.37
N THR A 129 8.52 -9.61 -9.66
CA THR A 129 7.22 -9.04 -9.32
C THR A 129 7.13 -8.93 -7.82
N PHE A 130 6.66 -7.79 -7.35
CA PHE A 130 6.47 -7.51 -5.94
C PHE A 130 5.03 -7.82 -5.57
N VAL A 131 4.86 -8.52 -4.46
CA VAL A 131 3.57 -8.74 -3.84
C VAL A 131 3.56 -8.00 -2.53
N PHE A 132 2.43 -7.39 -2.25
CA PHE A 132 2.18 -6.73 -1.00
C PHE A 132 1.19 -7.57 -0.21
N GLU A 133 1.34 -7.63 1.10
CA GLU A 133 0.40 -8.31 1.98
C GLU A 133 0.16 -7.45 3.21
N GLY A 134 -1.10 -7.28 3.58
CA GLY A 134 -1.46 -6.51 4.77
C GLY A 134 -1.65 -7.43 5.97
N TYR A 135 -1.27 -6.96 7.16
CA TYR A 135 -1.50 -7.69 8.40
C TYR A 135 -2.76 -7.23 9.12
N ALA A 136 -3.25 -8.07 10.03
CA ALA A 136 -4.39 -7.75 10.88
C ALA A 136 -4.05 -6.56 11.80
N PRO A 137 -4.93 -5.55 11.91
CA PRO A 137 -4.72 -4.44 12.84
C PRO A 137 -4.50 -4.91 14.28
N GLY A 138 -3.52 -4.35 14.97
CA GLY A 138 -3.16 -4.73 16.34
C GLY A 138 -2.23 -5.94 16.44
N SER A 139 -1.98 -6.65 15.34
CA SER A 139 -0.94 -7.68 15.24
C SER A 139 0.35 -7.00 14.75
N CYS A 140 1.12 -6.45 15.69
CA CYS A 140 2.34 -5.68 15.38
C CYS A 140 3.59 -6.58 15.44
N PRO A 141 4.54 -6.42 14.49
CA PRO A 141 5.83 -7.10 14.57
C PRO A 141 6.70 -6.53 15.71
N GLY A 142 7.61 -7.37 16.21
CA GLY A 142 8.56 -7.04 17.27
C GLY A 142 9.99 -7.54 16.95
N PRO A 143 10.97 -7.31 17.85
CA PRO A 143 12.34 -7.78 17.68
C PRO A 143 12.48 -9.30 17.50
N GLU A 144 11.51 -10.05 18.00
CA GLU A 144 11.39 -11.50 17.95
C GLU A 144 10.63 -12.03 16.72
N THR A 145 10.19 -11.15 15.83
CA THR A 145 9.48 -11.55 14.61
C THR A 145 10.40 -12.34 13.67
N THR A 146 9.89 -13.49 13.22
CA THR A 146 10.44 -14.47 12.30
C THR A 146 9.41 -14.74 11.20
N PHE A 147 9.77 -15.53 10.20
CA PHE A 147 8.81 -15.97 9.17
C PHE A 147 7.67 -16.82 9.76
N ASN A 148 7.98 -17.68 10.74
CA ASN A 148 7.01 -18.60 11.34
C ASN A 148 6.07 -17.95 12.37
N ASN A 149 6.46 -16.81 12.97
CA ASN A 149 5.66 -16.11 13.98
C ASN A 149 5.28 -14.68 13.55
N GLN A 150 5.37 -14.38 12.26
CA GLN A 150 4.97 -13.10 11.71
C GLN A 150 3.50 -12.80 12.04
N PRO A 151 3.10 -11.51 12.06
CA PRO A 151 1.73 -11.14 12.35
C PRO A 151 0.70 -11.88 11.48
N ASP A 152 -0.50 -12.07 12.03
CA ASP A 152 -1.59 -12.71 11.29
C ASP A 152 -1.91 -11.90 10.04
N SER A 153 -2.05 -12.59 8.90
CA SER A 153 -2.51 -11.98 7.66
C SER A 153 -3.82 -11.23 7.91
N GLY A 154 -3.90 -10.03 7.35
CA GLY A 154 -5.08 -9.20 7.41
C GLY A 154 -6.26 -9.86 6.68
N PRO A 155 -7.49 -9.40 6.93
CA PRO A 155 -8.71 -10.00 6.37
C PRO A 155 -8.84 -9.87 4.84
N PHE A 156 -7.85 -9.30 4.15
CA PHE A 156 -7.94 -8.91 2.74
C PHE A 156 -6.94 -9.60 1.81
N GLY A 157 -6.15 -10.56 2.29
CA GLY A 157 -5.26 -11.39 1.46
C GLY A 157 -4.12 -10.62 0.78
N ALA A 158 -3.39 -11.31 -0.11
CA ALA A 158 -2.29 -10.72 -0.87
C ALA A 158 -2.82 -9.79 -1.97
N PHE A 159 -2.13 -8.66 -2.15
CA PHE A 159 -2.41 -7.70 -3.19
C PHE A 159 -2.00 -8.25 -4.56
N PRO A 160 -2.55 -7.72 -5.66
CA PRO A 160 -2.09 -8.07 -6.99
C PRO A 160 -0.59 -7.84 -7.14
N ALA A 161 0.10 -8.81 -7.72
CA ALA A 161 1.52 -8.73 -7.98
C ALA A 161 1.82 -7.57 -8.95
N VAL A 162 2.78 -6.72 -8.62
CA VAL A 162 3.17 -5.56 -9.44
C VAL A 162 4.62 -5.61 -9.87
N HIS A 163 4.88 -5.19 -11.10
CA HIS A 163 6.24 -4.89 -11.52
C HIS A 163 6.66 -3.50 -11.03
N MET A 164 7.71 -3.45 -10.21
CA MET A 164 8.33 -2.21 -9.80
C MET A 164 9.48 -1.85 -10.74
N GLU A 165 9.53 -0.59 -11.12
CA GLU A 165 10.62 -0.04 -11.90
C GLU A 165 10.93 1.37 -11.37
N PRO A 166 12.21 1.79 -11.34
CA PRO A 166 12.58 3.14 -10.94
C PRO A 166 11.87 4.23 -11.76
N GLY A 167 11.71 5.40 -11.16
CA GLY A 167 11.00 6.52 -11.75
C GLY A 167 9.48 6.38 -11.75
N HIS A 168 8.90 5.48 -10.93
CA HIS A 168 7.45 5.26 -10.88
C HIS A 168 6.90 5.21 -9.44
N VAL A 169 5.62 5.58 -9.33
CA VAL A 169 4.81 5.49 -8.11
C VAL A 169 3.76 4.39 -8.26
N LYS A 170 3.52 3.65 -7.18
CA LYS A 170 2.42 2.69 -7.05
C LYS A 170 1.55 3.05 -5.85
N LEU A 171 0.23 3.09 -6.03
CA LEU A 171 -0.73 3.40 -4.96
C LEU A 171 -1.67 2.24 -4.68
N TRP A 172 -1.90 1.97 -3.40
CA TRP A 172 -2.90 1.02 -2.92
C TRP A 172 -3.74 1.61 -1.79
N ASN A 173 -4.92 1.08 -1.56
CA ASN A 173 -5.71 1.39 -0.37
C ASN A 173 -5.25 0.46 0.76
N ALA A 174 -4.54 0.92 1.79
CA ALA A 174 -3.89 -0.01 2.72
C ALA A 174 -3.71 0.47 4.16
N ILE A 175 -3.73 -0.50 5.09
CA ILE A 175 -3.43 -0.33 6.51
C ILE A 175 -2.50 -1.50 6.90
N TRP A 176 -1.21 -1.20 7.14
CA TRP A 176 -0.07 -2.12 7.39
C TRP A 176 0.31 -3.01 6.21
N VAL A 177 1.61 -3.10 5.88
CA VAL A 177 2.04 -3.82 4.67
C VAL A 177 3.42 -4.47 4.80
N VAL A 178 3.50 -5.71 4.33
CA VAL A 178 4.72 -6.45 3.97
C VAL A 178 4.92 -6.36 2.48
N VAL A 179 6.17 -6.20 2.08
CA VAL A 179 6.55 -6.28 0.67
C VAL A 179 7.39 -7.54 0.49
N THR A 180 6.96 -8.40 -0.42
CA THR A 180 7.64 -9.63 -0.83
C THR A 180 7.88 -9.63 -2.33
N THR A 181 8.79 -10.47 -2.81
CA THR A 181 9.07 -10.66 -4.24
C THR A 181 8.82 -12.11 -4.61
N MET A 182 8.05 -12.34 -5.67
CA MET A 182 7.85 -13.65 -6.31
C MET A 182 8.91 -13.91 -7.38
#